data_AF-A0A0K2T378-F1
#
_entry.id   AF-A0A0K2T378-F1
#
_cell.length_a   1.000
_cell.length_b   1.000
_cell.length_c   1.000
_cell.angle_alpha   90.00
_cell.angle_beta   90.00
_cell.angle_gamma   90.00
#
_symmetry.space_group_name_H-M   'P 1'
#
loop_
_entity.id
_entity.type
_entity.pdbx_description
1 polymer ?
#
loop_
_entity_poly.entity_id
_entity_poly.type
_entity_poly.pdbx_seq_one_letter_code
_entity_poly.pdbx_strand_id
1 'polypeptide(L)'
;YIIFFTINYIKKSYEVNMAKQLAQLVIAGLQVVGKAFTKAVREEVRLSQEAAKRHSSNTKDQTAHATENMRLGMTLDEAKQILDVDSLQDLETFEKKYQHLFEVNDKSKGGSFYLQSKVVRAKERIDQEIHLESNKQGPDSK
;
A
#
# COMPACT_ATOMS: atom_id res chain seq x y z
N TYR A 1 34.17 -4.44 60.33
CA TYR A 1 34.47 -4.83 58.94
C TYR A 1 33.62 -6.02 58.47
N ILE A 2 33.58 -7.13 59.21
CA ILE A 2 32.80 -8.33 58.87
C ILE A 2 31.30 -8.04 58.71
N ILE A 3 30.69 -7.33 59.65
CA ILE A 3 29.25 -6.98 59.60
C ILE A 3 28.90 -6.14 58.35
N PHE A 4 29.74 -5.16 58.00
CA PHE A 4 29.54 -4.33 56.80
C PHE A 4 29.66 -5.15 55.51
N PHE A 5 30.61 -6.09 55.45
CA PHE A 5 30.76 -7.00 54.33
C PHE A 5 29.55 -7.91 54.16
N THR A 6 29.06 -8.50 55.27
CA THR A 6 27.85 -9.35 55.26
C THR A 6 26.61 -8.58 54.80
N ILE A 7 26.40 -7.36 55.27
CA ILE A 7 25.26 -6.52 54.85
C ILE A 7 25.33 -6.20 53.35
N ASN A 8 26.51 -5.84 52.83
CA ASN A 8 26.68 -5.56 51.40
C ASN A 8 26.49 -6.82 50.54
N TYR A 9 26.99 -7.97 50.99
CA TYR A 9 26.81 -9.24 50.30
C TYR A 9 25.33 -9.64 50.22
N ILE A 10 24.60 -9.49 51.32
CA ILE A 10 23.16 -9.75 51.39
C ILE A 10 22.40 -8.81 50.45
N LYS A 11 22.67 -7.49 50.49
CA LYS A 11 22.04 -6.51 49.60
C LYS A 11 22.28 -6.83 48.12
N LYS A 12 23.54 -7.13 47.75
CA LYS A 12 23.91 -7.52 46.38
C LYS A 12 23.15 -8.79 45.93
N SER A 13 22.99 -9.75 46.83
CA SER A 13 22.28 -11.00 46.55
C SER A 13 20.79 -10.78 46.33
N TYR A 14 20.15 -9.91 47.13
CA TYR A 14 18.75 -9.50 46.92
C TYR A 14 18.56 -8.76 45.59
N GLU A 15 19.43 -7.81 45.25
CA GLU A 15 19.36 -7.08 43.98
C GLU A 15 19.49 -8.01 42.77
N VAL A 16 20.44 -8.97 42.83
CA VAL A 16 20.64 -9.95 41.75
C VAL A 16 19.42 -10.88 41.60
N ASN A 17 18.81 -11.31 42.71
CA ASN A 17 17.63 -12.16 42.67
C ASN A 17 16.39 -11.41 42.13
N MET A 18 16.18 -10.16 42.55
CA MET A 18 15.10 -9.31 42.02
C MET A 18 15.29 -9.00 40.53
N ALA A 19 16.51 -8.67 40.10
CA ALA A 19 16.82 -8.43 38.69
C ALA A 19 16.56 -9.67 37.82
N LYS A 20 16.89 -10.87 38.31
CA LYS A 20 16.60 -12.13 37.61
C LYS A 20 15.10 -12.37 37.44
N GLN A 21 14.29 -12.11 38.47
CA GLN A 21 12.83 -12.28 38.40
C GLN A 21 12.18 -11.28 37.43
N LEU A 22 12.61 -10.02 37.46
CA LEU A 22 12.15 -9.01 36.51
C LEU A 22 12.53 -9.36 35.07
N ALA A 23 13.77 -9.80 34.83
CA ALA A 23 14.22 -10.23 33.51
C ALA A 23 13.39 -11.41 32.98
N GLN A 24 13.08 -12.39 33.83
CA GLN A 24 12.23 -13.53 33.45
C GLN A 24 10.81 -13.09 33.08
N LEU A 25 10.22 -12.14 33.82
CA LEU A 25 8.89 -11.62 33.53
C LEU A 25 8.84 -10.84 32.20
N VAL A 26 9.88 -10.05 31.92
CA VAL A 26 10.02 -9.33 30.64
C VAL A 26 10.18 -10.32 29.48
N ILE A 27 11.04 -11.35 29.62
CA ILE A 27 11.26 -12.37 28.59
C ILE A 27 9.97 -13.17 28.32
N ALA A 28 9.27 -13.57 29.38
CA ALA A 28 7.99 -14.28 29.26
C ALA A 28 6.94 -13.41 28.55
N GLY A 29 6.85 -12.11 28.89
CA GLY A 29 5.97 -11.15 28.23
C GLY A 29 6.28 -11.01 26.74
N LEU A 30 7.56 -10.86 26.38
CA LEU A 30 8.00 -10.74 24.99
C LEU A 30 7.70 -12.00 24.15
N GLN A 31 7.86 -13.19 24.73
CA GLN A 31 7.55 -14.45 24.04
C GLN A 31 6.06 -14.60 23.70
N VAL A 32 5.17 -14.14 24.58
CA VAL A 32 3.71 -14.21 24.36
C VAL A 32 3.28 -13.22 23.28
N VAL A 33 3.72 -11.95 23.38
CA VAL A 33 3.38 -10.91 22.40
C VAL A 33 3.99 -11.21 21.04
N GLY A 34 5.26 -11.63 20.98
CA GLY A 34 5.92 -11.97 19.73
C GLY A 34 5.29 -13.17 18.99
N LYS A 35 4.84 -14.20 19.73
CA LYS A 35 4.11 -15.34 19.13
C LYS A 35 2.71 -14.94 18.64
N ALA A 36 2.03 -14.01 19.30
CA ALA A 36 0.73 -13.52 18.83
C ALA A 36 0.86 -12.64 17.58
N PHE A 37 1.84 -11.73 17.57
CA PHE A 37 2.11 -10.85 16.43
C PHE A 37 2.56 -11.65 15.19
N THR A 38 3.46 -12.63 15.36
CA THR A 38 3.88 -13.49 14.23
C THR A 38 2.75 -14.37 13.70
N LYS A 39 1.82 -14.82 14.56
CA LYS A 39 0.61 -15.54 14.12
C LYS A 39 -0.33 -14.63 13.34
N ALA A 40 -0.61 -13.41 13.82
CA ALA A 40 -1.46 -12.45 13.12
C ALA A 40 -0.87 -12.06 11.75
N VAL A 41 0.42 -11.71 11.71
CA VAL A 41 1.12 -11.39 10.46
C VAL A 41 1.14 -12.60 9.52
N ARG A 42 1.40 -13.81 10.03
CA ARG A 42 1.37 -15.02 9.20
C ARG A 42 -0.02 -15.30 8.65
N GLU A 43 -1.07 -15.09 9.43
CA GLU A 43 -2.44 -15.34 8.99
C GLU A 43 -2.86 -14.36 7.91
N GLU A 44 -2.57 -13.06 8.09
CA GLU A 44 -2.87 -12.03 7.10
C GLU A 44 -2.05 -12.20 5.83
N VAL A 45 -0.76 -12.57 5.94
CA VAL A 45 0.10 -12.87 4.80
C VAL A 45 -0.31 -14.17 4.11
N ARG A 46 -0.75 -15.20 4.84
CA ARG A 46 -1.24 -16.45 4.21
C ARG A 46 -2.58 -16.25 3.54
N LEU A 47 -3.52 -15.54 4.14
CA LEU A 47 -4.78 -15.17 3.53
C LEU A 47 -4.53 -14.28 2.29
N SER A 48 -3.59 -13.35 2.38
CA SER A 48 -3.16 -12.53 1.23
C SER A 48 -2.44 -13.35 0.16
N GLN A 49 -1.62 -14.34 0.53
CA GLN A 49 -0.92 -15.22 -0.42
C GLN A 49 -1.84 -16.26 -1.05
N GLU A 50 -2.84 -16.76 -0.32
CA GLU A 50 -3.84 -17.70 -0.83
C GLU A 50 -4.85 -16.97 -1.73
N ALA A 51 -5.22 -15.72 -1.40
CA ALA A 51 -5.97 -14.82 -2.29
C ALA A 51 -5.14 -14.41 -3.52
N ALA A 52 -3.87 -14.07 -3.34
CA ALA A 52 -2.95 -13.75 -4.44
C ALA A 52 -2.69 -14.96 -5.33
N LYS A 53 -2.62 -16.19 -4.79
CA LYS A 53 -2.49 -17.43 -5.57
C LYS A 53 -3.74 -17.75 -6.38
N ARG A 54 -4.94 -17.44 -5.88
CA ARG A 54 -6.18 -17.51 -6.66
C ARG A 54 -6.28 -16.42 -7.73
N HIS A 55 -5.59 -15.30 -7.55
CA HIS A 55 -5.39 -14.26 -8.56
C HIS A 55 -4.09 -14.42 -9.38
N SER A 56 -3.30 -15.49 -9.14
CA SER A 56 -1.93 -15.61 -9.68
C SER A 56 -1.87 -16.10 -11.13
N SER A 57 -3.01 -16.31 -11.79
CA SER A 57 -3.03 -16.36 -13.25
C SER A 57 -2.82 -14.95 -13.88
N ASN A 58 -2.92 -13.87 -13.09
CA ASN A 58 -2.85 -12.46 -13.53
C ASN A 58 -1.67 -11.65 -12.95
N THR A 59 -0.71 -12.28 -12.24
CA THR A 59 0.32 -11.55 -11.45
C THR A 59 1.22 -10.63 -12.28
N LYS A 60 1.48 -10.94 -13.56
CA LYS A 60 2.27 -10.07 -14.44
C LYS A 60 1.60 -8.71 -14.67
N ASP A 61 0.27 -8.70 -14.79
CA ASP A 61 -0.51 -7.47 -14.97
C ASP A 61 -0.50 -6.64 -13.68
N GLN A 62 -0.75 -7.24 -12.52
CA GLN A 62 -0.85 -6.46 -11.27
C GLN A 62 0.47 -5.80 -10.85
N THR A 63 1.63 -6.42 -11.10
CA THR A 63 2.92 -5.79 -10.80
C THR A 63 3.24 -4.66 -11.79
N ALA A 64 2.87 -4.82 -13.06
CA ALA A 64 2.97 -3.74 -14.05
C ALA A 64 2.07 -2.56 -13.67
N HIS A 65 0.79 -2.81 -13.36
CA HIS A 65 -0.15 -1.76 -12.95
C HIS A 65 0.25 -1.08 -11.64
N ALA A 66 0.79 -1.81 -10.66
CA ALA A 66 1.29 -1.21 -9.41
C ALA A 66 2.52 -0.31 -9.64
N THR A 67 3.46 -0.75 -10.48
CA THR A 67 4.66 0.03 -10.83
C THR A 67 4.30 1.28 -11.65
N GLU A 68 3.35 1.16 -12.57
CA GLU A 68 2.88 2.29 -13.38
C GLU A 68 2.02 3.28 -12.56
N ASN A 69 1.15 2.80 -11.67
CA ASN A 69 0.41 3.66 -10.73
C ASN A 69 1.37 4.45 -9.83
N MET A 70 2.49 3.84 -9.40
CA MET A 70 3.55 4.54 -8.65
C MET A 70 4.30 5.57 -9.51
N ARG A 71 4.52 5.29 -10.80
CA ARG A 71 5.17 6.23 -11.73
C ARG A 71 4.31 7.45 -12.03
N LEU A 72 3.01 7.27 -12.21
CA LEU A 72 2.07 8.33 -12.57
C LEU A 72 1.46 9.02 -11.34
N GLY A 73 1.60 8.39 -10.17
CA GLY A 73 1.05 8.88 -8.91
C GLY A 73 -0.49 8.89 -8.89
N MET A 74 -1.13 8.05 -9.71
CA MET A 74 -2.59 7.94 -9.83
C MET A 74 -3.00 6.53 -10.24
N THR A 75 -3.99 5.97 -9.55
CA THR A 75 -4.60 4.68 -9.87
C THR A 75 -5.65 4.82 -10.98
N LEU A 76 -5.99 3.72 -11.65
CA LEU A 76 -7.04 3.72 -12.68
C LEU A 76 -8.41 4.13 -12.11
N ASP A 77 -8.73 3.67 -10.91
CA ASP A 77 -10.01 3.99 -10.26
C ASP A 77 -10.09 5.47 -9.89
N GLU A 78 -8.99 6.07 -9.40
CA GLU A 78 -8.92 7.52 -9.18
C GLU A 78 -9.07 8.29 -10.49
N ALA A 79 -8.44 7.84 -11.59
CA ALA A 79 -8.57 8.50 -12.89
C ALA A 79 -10.01 8.47 -13.41
N LYS A 80 -10.69 7.32 -13.26
CA LYS A 80 -12.12 7.16 -13.58
C LYS A 80 -13.00 8.08 -12.76
N GLN A 81 -12.73 8.21 -11.45
CA GLN A 81 -13.47 9.13 -10.58
C GLN A 81 -13.25 10.60 -10.95
N ILE A 82 -12.01 11.00 -11.27
CA ILE A 82 -11.70 12.39 -11.66
C ILE A 82 -12.44 12.78 -12.94
N LEU A 83 -12.54 11.86 -13.90
CA LEU A 83 -13.21 12.10 -15.18
C LEU A 83 -14.69 11.69 -15.18
N ASP A 84 -15.20 11.21 -14.04
CA ASP A 84 -16.57 10.76 -13.84
C ASP A 84 -17.00 9.72 -14.89
N VAL A 85 -16.21 8.67 -15.08
CA VAL A 85 -16.48 7.61 -16.06
C VAL A 85 -16.51 6.23 -15.41
N ASP A 86 -17.58 5.47 -15.64
CA ASP A 86 -17.75 4.13 -15.08
C ASP A 86 -17.08 3.03 -15.92
N SER A 87 -17.03 3.21 -17.24
CA SER A 87 -16.45 2.23 -18.17
C SER A 87 -15.51 2.89 -19.17
N LEU A 88 -14.43 2.19 -19.54
CA LEU A 88 -13.46 2.64 -20.53
C LEU A 88 -13.93 2.44 -21.99
N GLN A 89 -15.12 1.86 -22.18
CA GLN A 89 -15.64 1.54 -23.52
C GLN A 89 -16.27 2.74 -24.23
N ASP A 90 -16.64 3.79 -23.48
CA ASP A 90 -17.19 5.01 -24.04
C ASP A 90 -16.13 6.11 -24.13
N LEU A 91 -15.21 5.93 -25.10
CA LEU A 91 -14.15 6.90 -25.39
C LEU A 91 -14.71 8.29 -25.74
N GLU A 92 -15.88 8.35 -26.37
CA GLU A 92 -16.50 9.60 -26.78
C GLU A 92 -16.96 10.41 -25.56
N THR A 93 -17.63 9.76 -24.61
CA THR A 93 -18.04 10.40 -23.35
C THR A 93 -16.82 10.81 -22.52
N PHE A 94 -15.79 9.96 -22.46
CA PHE A 94 -14.52 10.29 -21.80
C PHE A 94 -13.89 11.56 -22.36
N GLU A 95 -13.74 11.67 -23.68
CA GLU A 95 -13.09 12.83 -24.31
C GLU A 95 -13.88 14.11 -24.09
N LYS A 96 -15.22 14.05 -24.16
CA LYS A 96 -16.10 15.18 -23.84
C LYS A 96 -15.96 15.64 -22.39
N LYS A 97 -15.95 14.70 -21.44
CA LYS A 97 -15.77 15.02 -20.01
C LYS A 97 -14.40 15.61 -19.72
N TYR A 98 -13.35 15.05 -20.32
CA TYR A 98 -11.99 15.60 -20.23
C TYR A 98 -11.94 17.04 -20.74
N GLN A 99 -12.43 17.31 -21.96
CA GLN A 99 -12.41 18.66 -22.54
C GLN A 99 -13.16 19.66 -21.67
N HIS A 100 -14.35 19.28 -21.20
CA HIS A 100 -15.13 20.12 -20.29
C HIS A 100 -14.35 20.44 -19.00
N LEU A 101 -13.87 19.41 -18.29
CA LEU A 101 -13.14 19.57 -17.03
C LEU A 101 -11.83 20.34 -17.21
N PHE A 102 -11.14 20.16 -18.32
CA PHE A 102 -9.91 20.89 -18.64
C PHE A 102 -10.19 22.38 -18.87
N GLU A 103 -11.25 22.69 -19.63
CA GLU A 103 -11.63 24.05 -19.98
C GLU A 103 -12.16 24.83 -18.76
N VAL A 104 -13.02 24.23 -17.94
CA VAL A 104 -13.55 24.91 -16.75
C VAL A 104 -12.50 25.15 -15.66
N ASN A 105 -11.43 24.35 -15.65
CA ASN A 105 -10.32 24.50 -14.70
C ASN A 105 -9.15 25.33 -15.25
N ASP A 106 -9.29 25.93 -16.42
CA ASP A 106 -8.28 26.82 -16.99
C ASP A 106 -8.02 28.04 -16.07
N LYS A 107 -6.76 28.32 -15.77
CA LYS A 107 -6.34 29.47 -14.94
C LYS A 107 -6.89 30.80 -15.45
N SER A 108 -6.94 30.99 -16.77
CA SER A 108 -7.42 32.21 -17.40
C SER A 108 -8.91 32.47 -17.15
N LYS A 109 -9.67 31.41 -16.85
CA LYS A 109 -11.10 31.46 -16.52
C LYS A 109 -11.39 31.43 -15.02
N GLY A 110 -10.35 31.59 -14.19
CA GLY A 110 -10.45 31.52 -12.73
C GLY A 110 -10.38 30.10 -12.16
N GLY A 111 -10.02 29.10 -12.98
CA GLY A 111 -9.83 27.72 -12.56
C GLY A 111 -8.51 27.49 -11.81
N SER A 112 -8.34 26.27 -11.30
CA SER A 112 -7.14 25.87 -10.55
C SER A 112 -6.18 25.07 -11.42
N PHE A 113 -4.92 25.50 -11.46
CA PHE A 113 -3.84 24.73 -12.07
C PHE A 113 -3.76 23.30 -11.57
N TYR A 114 -3.98 23.14 -10.28
CA TYR A 114 -3.84 21.86 -9.61
C TYR A 114 -4.92 20.90 -10.09
N LEU A 115 -6.16 21.39 -10.18
CA LEU A 115 -7.29 20.62 -10.68
C LEU A 115 -7.11 20.30 -12.17
N GLN A 116 -6.71 21.28 -12.97
CA GLN A 116 -6.39 21.06 -14.39
C GLN A 116 -5.28 20.02 -14.55
N SER A 117 -4.22 20.10 -13.75
CA SER A 117 -3.12 19.11 -13.77
C SER A 117 -3.61 17.72 -13.37
N LYS A 118 -4.55 17.60 -12.41
CA LYS A 118 -5.15 16.31 -12.04
C LYS A 118 -6.01 15.71 -13.15
N VAL A 119 -6.77 16.55 -13.86
CA VAL A 119 -7.57 16.13 -15.03
C VAL A 119 -6.66 15.61 -16.15
N VAL A 120 -5.55 16.30 -16.43
CA VAL A 120 -4.55 15.84 -17.43
C VAL A 120 -3.94 14.49 -17.02
N ARG A 121 -3.57 14.34 -15.75
CA ARG A 121 -2.98 13.08 -15.25
C ARG A 121 -3.96 11.91 -15.30
N ALA A 122 -5.25 12.17 -15.04
CA ALA A 122 -6.30 11.16 -15.19
C ALA A 122 -6.44 10.69 -16.64
N LYS A 123 -6.38 11.62 -17.60
CA LYS A 123 -6.37 11.30 -19.03
C LYS A 123 -5.18 10.42 -19.41
N GLU A 124 -3.97 10.82 -19.03
CA GLU A 124 -2.74 10.06 -19.29
C GLU A 124 -2.83 8.62 -18.76
N ARG A 125 -3.38 8.44 -17.55
CA ARG A 125 -3.53 7.11 -16.95
C ARG A 125 -4.55 6.23 -17.68
N ILE A 126 -5.65 6.80 -18.16
CA ILE A 126 -6.68 6.07 -18.93
C ILE A 126 -6.17 5.73 -20.33
N ASP A 127 -5.53 6.67 -21.03
CA ASP A 127 -4.95 6.46 -22.37
C ASP A 127 -3.94 5.29 -22.36
N GLN A 128 -3.15 5.18 -21.29
CA GLN A 128 -2.24 4.05 -21.11
C GLN A 128 -2.95 2.71 -20.89
N GLU A 129 -4.05 2.68 -20.13
CA GLU A 129 -4.82 1.46 -19.94
C GLU A 129 -5.39 0.97 -21.28
N ILE A 130 -5.96 1.89 -22.08
CA ILE A 130 -6.46 1.59 -23.42
C ILE A 130 -5.35 1.03 -24.31
N HIS A 131 -4.15 1.62 -24.26
CA HIS A 131 -3.00 1.14 -25.03
C HIS A 131 -2.49 -0.23 -24.55
N LEU A 132 -2.53 -0.51 -23.25
CA LEU A 132 -2.20 -1.82 -22.68
C LEU A 132 -3.23 -2.88 -23.10
N GLU A 133 -4.52 -2.54 -23.06
CA GLU A 133 -5.62 -3.41 -23.51
C GLU A 133 -5.49 -3.72 -25.02
N SER A 134 -5.17 -2.73 -25.86
CA SER A 134 -4.96 -2.95 -27.29
C SER A 134 -3.75 -3.85 -27.58
N ASN A 135 -2.69 -3.75 -26.78
CA ASN A 135 -1.50 -4.60 -26.93
C ASN A 135 -1.72 -6.04 -26.45
N LYS A 136 -2.65 -6.28 -25.53
CA LYS A 136 -3.06 -7.64 -25.11
C LYS A 136 -3.90 -8.36 -26.17
N GLN A 137 -4.45 -7.65 -27.16
CA GLN A 137 -5.27 -8.20 -28.24
C GLN A 137 -4.52 -8.36 -29.58
N GLY A 138 -3.20 -8.10 -29.62
CA GLY A 138 -2.29 -8.45 -30.73
C GLY A 138 -1.82 -9.91 -30.67
N PRO A 139 -1.45 -10.55 -31.80
CA PRO A 139 -1.79 -11.94 -32.10
C PRO A 139 -1.12 -12.92 -31.15
N ASP A 140 -1.93 -13.67 -30.39
CA ASP A 140 -1.64 -15.07 -30.14
C ASP A 140 -1.65 -15.77 -31.50
N SER A 141 -0.48 -15.82 -32.13
CA SER A 141 -0.19 -16.69 -33.25
C SER A 141 -0.48 -18.13 -32.83
N LYS A 142 -1.30 -18.79 -33.65
CA LYS A 142 -1.48 -20.25 -33.74
C LYS A 142 -0.22 -21.05 -33.44
#